data_AF-A0A9D8TAI4-F1
#
_entry.id   AF-A0A9D8TAI4-F1
#
_cell.length_a   1.000
_cell.length_b   1.000
_cell.length_c   1.000
_cell.angle_alpha   90.00
_cell.angle_beta   90.00
_cell.angle_gamma   90.00
#
_symmetry.space_group_name_H-M   'P 1'
#
loop_
_entity.id
_entity.type
_entity.pdbx_description
1 polymer ?
#
loop_
_entity_poly.entity_id
_entity_poly.type
_entity_poly.pdbx_seq_one_letter_code
_entity_poly.pdbx_strand_id
1 'polypeptide(L)'
;EIPATTIVKGDGKFLSIAAASVLAKTYRDDAMLALHEQFPPYQWNENKGYPTPAHRQAIAEIGSSPYHRLSFRLLDEDDQLSLF
;
A
#
# COMPACT_ATOMS: atom_id res chain seq x y z
N GLU A 1 -11.39 -7.21 -27.00
CA GLU A 1 -11.63 -6.32 -25.84
C GLU A 1 -13.01 -6.59 -25.28
N ILE A 2 -13.21 -6.37 -23.98
CA ILE A 2 -14.54 -6.42 -23.35
C ILE A 2 -15.05 -4.97 -23.25
N PRO A 3 -16.27 -4.64 -23.75
CA PRO A 3 -16.83 -3.31 -23.59
C PRO A 3 -16.87 -2.91 -22.11
N ALA A 4 -16.37 -1.72 -21.78
CA ALA A 4 -16.27 -1.26 -20.40
C ALA A 4 -16.64 0.22 -20.27
N THR A 5 -17.06 0.61 -19.07
CA THR A 5 -17.33 2.02 -18.72
C THR A 5 -16.77 2.29 -17.33
N THR A 6 -16.08 3.41 -17.16
CA THR A 6 -15.50 3.81 -15.87
C THR A 6 -16.48 4.67 -15.09
N ILE A 7 -16.59 4.42 -13.78
CA ILE A 7 -17.49 5.15 -12.89
C ILE A 7 -16.70 5.69 -11.70
N VAL A 8 -16.68 7.02 -11.54
CA VAL A 8 -16.06 7.67 -10.37
C VAL A 8 -16.82 7.29 -9.11
N LYS A 9 -16.09 6.75 -8.12
CA LYS A 9 -16.64 6.20 -6.85
C LYS A 9 -17.73 5.15 -7.11
N GLY A 10 -17.46 4.24 -8.06
CA GLY A 10 -18.42 3.23 -8.50
C GLY A 10 -18.79 2.21 -7.42
N ASP A 11 -17.90 1.95 -6.47
CA ASP A 11 -18.13 1.13 -5.27
C ASP A 11 -19.26 1.68 -4.39
N GLY A 12 -19.42 3.01 -4.31
CA GLY A 12 -20.55 3.64 -3.61
C GLY A 12 -21.86 3.67 -4.41
N LYS A 13 -21.86 3.20 -5.66
CA LYS A 13 -23.00 3.35 -6.60
C LYS A 13 -23.50 2.03 -7.18
N PHE A 14 -22.64 1.03 -7.35
CA PHE A 14 -22.94 -0.23 -8.01
C PHE A 14 -22.48 -1.40 -7.15
N LEU A 15 -23.42 -2.32 -6.87
CA LEU A 15 -23.16 -3.48 -6.00
C LEU A 15 -22.07 -4.41 -6.54
N SER A 16 -21.98 -4.59 -7.87
CA SER A 16 -20.92 -5.40 -8.48
C SER A 16 -19.53 -4.81 -8.27
N ILE A 17 -19.40 -3.48 -8.34
CA ILE A 17 -18.13 -2.77 -8.08
C ILE A 17 -17.79 -2.84 -6.58
N ALA A 18 -18.80 -2.69 -5.71
CA ALA A 18 -18.62 -2.84 -4.26
C ALA A 18 -18.17 -4.26 -3.87
N ALA A 19 -18.79 -5.30 -4.44
CA ALA A 19 -18.39 -6.67 -4.20
C ALA A 19 -16.95 -6.94 -4.67
N ALA A 20 -16.59 -6.43 -5.85
CA ALA A 20 -15.22 -6.52 -6.36
C ALA A 20 -14.20 -5.80 -5.46
N SER A 21 -14.53 -4.62 -4.92
CA SER A 21 -13.63 -3.87 -4.04
C SER A 21 -13.41 -4.58 -2.70
N VAL A 22 -14.44 -5.22 -2.13
CA VAL A 22 -14.34 -6.04 -0.91
C VAL A 22 -13.43 -7.26 -1.14
N LEU A 23 -13.63 -7.99 -2.24
CA LEU A 23 -12.78 -9.12 -2.60
C LEU A 23 -11.32 -8.70 -2.80
N ALA A 24 -11.10 -7.59 -3.51
CA ALA A 24 -9.75 -7.07 -3.74
C ALA A 24 -9.06 -6.65 -2.43
N LYS A 25 -9.79 -5.97 -1.53
CA LYS A 25 -9.23 -5.48 -0.26
C LYS A 25 -8.89 -6.61 0.69
N THR A 26 -9.81 -7.56 0.90
CA THR A 26 -9.60 -8.70 1.78
C THR A 26 -8.42 -9.54 1.34
N TYR A 27 -8.37 -9.90 0.05
CA TYR A 27 -7.23 -10.63 -0.52
C TYR A 27 -5.90 -9.87 -0.37
N ARG A 28 -5.89 -8.56 -0.61
CA ARG A 28 -4.67 -7.75 -0.44
C ARG A 28 -4.22 -7.73 1.02
N ASP A 29 -5.15 -7.61 1.97
CA ASP A 29 -4.80 -7.54 3.38
C ASP A 29 -4.24 -8.86 3.92
N ASP A 30 -4.77 -10.00 3.44
CA ASP A 30 -4.24 -11.34 3.73
C ASP A 30 -2.82 -11.49 3.18
N ALA A 31 -2.57 -11.01 1.95
CA ALA A 31 -1.22 -11.03 1.37
C ALA A 31 -0.23 -10.18 2.20
N MET A 32 -0.64 -9.02 2.70
CA MET A 32 0.22 -8.19 3.57
C MET A 32 0.50 -8.86 4.92
N LEU A 33 -0.44 -9.65 5.46
CA LEU A 33 -0.23 -10.44 6.67
C LEU A 33 0.83 -11.55 6.44
N ALA A 34 0.69 -12.31 5.35
CA ALA A 34 1.66 -13.34 4.98
C ALA A 34 3.07 -12.76 4.71
N LEU A 35 3.13 -11.56 4.12
CA LEU A 35 4.41 -10.87 3.94
C LEU A 35 5.00 -10.36 5.25
N HIS A 36 4.17 -9.96 6.23
CA HIS A 36 4.66 -9.56 7.55
C HIS A 36 5.34 -10.72 8.28
N GLU A 37 4.87 -11.96 8.12
CA GLU A 37 5.56 -13.13 8.70
C GLU A 37 6.99 -13.29 8.17
N GLN A 38 7.23 -12.92 6.91
CA GLN A 38 8.55 -13.00 6.28
C GLN A 38 9.41 -11.75 6.53
N PHE A 39 8.77 -10.57 6.66
CA PHE A 39 9.44 -9.29 6.92
C PHE A 39 8.79 -8.53 8.08
N PRO A 40 8.89 -9.04 9.32
CA PRO A 40 8.23 -8.43 10.48
C PRO A 40 8.57 -6.96 10.72
N PRO A 41 9.83 -6.49 10.53
CA PRO A 41 10.20 -5.11 10.85
C PRO A 41 9.38 -4.04 10.12
N TYR A 42 8.85 -4.32 8.92
CA TYR A 42 8.06 -3.33 8.17
C TYR A 42 6.62 -3.17 8.68
N GLN A 43 6.18 -3.95 9.66
CA GLN A 43 4.84 -3.85 10.29
C GLN A 43 3.66 -3.87 9.31
N TRP A 44 3.78 -4.63 8.22
CA TRP A 44 2.77 -4.72 7.17
C TRP A 44 1.45 -5.35 7.62
N ASN A 45 1.42 -6.05 8.75
CA ASN A 45 0.19 -6.51 9.40
C ASN A 45 -0.73 -5.34 9.79
N GLU A 46 -0.17 -4.18 10.12
CA GLU A 46 -0.91 -2.98 10.50
C GLU A 46 -1.04 -1.98 9.35
N ASN A 47 0.10 -1.58 8.78
CA ASN A 47 0.12 -0.49 7.79
C ASN A 47 -0.23 -0.94 6.37
N LYS A 48 -0.31 -2.25 6.09
CA LYS A 48 -0.64 -2.82 4.76
C LYS A 48 0.21 -2.24 3.61
N GLY A 49 1.45 -1.83 3.88
CA GLY A 49 2.38 -1.25 2.93
C GLY A 49 2.19 0.25 2.67
N TYR A 50 1.27 0.92 3.35
CA TYR A 50 1.15 2.39 3.30
C TYR A 50 2.33 3.07 3.99
N PRO A 51 2.71 4.29 3.59
CA PRO A 51 3.90 4.98 4.09
C PRO A 51 3.67 5.62 5.47
N THR A 52 3.30 4.80 6.47
CA THR A 52 3.19 5.25 7.87
C THR A 52 4.57 5.56 8.45
N PRO A 53 4.66 6.36 9.53
CA PRO A 53 5.94 6.65 10.18
C PRO A 53 6.72 5.38 10.55
N ALA A 54 6.06 4.37 11.11
CA ALA A 54 6.68 3.08 11.44
C ALA A 54 7.23 2.35 10.22
N HIS A 55 6.51 2.36 9.08
CA HIS A 55 6.97 1.73 7.86
C HIS A 55 8.20 2.44 7.28
N ARG A 56 8.18 3.78 7.23
CA ARG A 56 9.32 4.56 6.75
C ARG A 56 10.53 4.42 7.66
N GLN A 57 10.33 4.38 8.97
CA GLN A 57 11.39 4.12 9.93
C GLN A 57 12.05 2.77 9.67
N ALA A 58 11.26 1.70 9.49
CA ALA A 58 11.81 0.39 9.14
C ALA A 58 12.61 0.43 7.83
N ILE A 59 12.13 1.12 6.79
CA ILE A 59 12.88 1.28 5.54
C ILE A 59 14.20 2.04 5.77
N ALA A 60 14.22 3.06 6.62
CA ALA A 60 15.42 3.82 6.95
C ALA A 60 16.45 2.99 7.72
N GLU A 61 16.00 2.11 8.62
CA GLU A 61 16.87 1.30 9.48
C GLU A 61 17.44 0.07 8.77
N ILE A 62 16.61 -0.65 7.99
CA ILE A 62 16.98 -1.95 7.41
C ILE A 62 16.94 -1.99 5.88
N GLY A 63 16.64 -0.86 5.22
CA GLY A 63 16.56 -0.74 3.77
C GLY A 63 15.21 -1.17 3.19
N SER A 64 15.12 -1.18 1.85
CA SER A 64 13.91 -1.65 1.15
C SER A 64 13.96 -3.16 0.88
N SER A 65 12.80 -3.80 0.92
CA SER A 65 12.59 -5.19 0.49
C SER A 65 12.28 -5.33 -1.01
N PRO A 66 12.35 -6.54 -1.59
CA PRO A 66 11.95 -6.81 -2.98
C PRO A 66 10.47 -6.50 -3.29
N TYR A 67 9.63 -6.38 -2.26
CA TYR A 67 8.20 -6.08 -2.39
C TYR A 67 7.90 -4.58 -2.36
N HIS A 68 8.90 -3.73 -2.05
CA HIS A 68 8.75 -2.30 -2.18
C HIS A 68 8.71 -1.89 -3.65
N ARG A 69 7.90 -0.88 -3.94
CA ARG A 69 7.85 -0.27 -5.26
C ARG A 69 8.97 0.76 -5.36
N LEU A 70 10.10 0.38 -5.95
CA LEU A 70 11.29 1.23 -6.02
C LEU A 70 11.13 2.49 -6.89
N SER A 71 10.07 2.57 -7.70
CA SER A 71 9.69 3.81 -8.41
C SER A 71 8.98 4.83 -7.53
N PHE A 72 8.56 4.46 -6.32
CA PHE A 72 7.93 5.36 -5.36
C PHE A 72 8.99 5.97 -4.46
N ARG A 73 8.73 7.18 -3.95
CA ARG A 73 9.58 7.80 -2.93
C ARG A 73 9.39 7.09 -1.58
N LEU A 74 10.34 6.22 -1.22
CA LEU A 74 10.28 5.41 0.01
C LEU A 74 10.66 6.21 1.26
N LEU A 75 11.70 7.03 1.14
CA LEU A 75 12.15 7.98 2.16
C LEU A 75 12.12 9.38 1.55
N ASP A 76 11.83 10.37 2.36
CA ASP A 76 11.94 11.75 1.93
C ASP A 76 13.44 12.08 1.92
N GLU A 77 14.03 12.16 0.72
CA GLU A 77 15.48 12.39 0.55
C GLU A 77 15.89 13.83 0.82
N ASP A 78 14.94 14.74 1.00
CA ASP A 78 15.21 16.12 1.40
C ASP A 78 14.03 16.63 2.20
N ASP A 79 14.36 17.43 3.22
CA ASP A 79 13.44 18.27 3.98
C ASP A 79 12.72 19.21 2.99
N GLN A 80 11.65 18.74 2.33
CA GLN A 80 10.83 19.57 1.44
C GLN A 80 10.17 20.76 2.17
N LEU A 81 10.39 20.88 3.48
CA LEU A 81 9.98 21.97 4.34
C LEU A 81 11.16 22.83 4.84
N SER A 82 12.42 22.58 4.42
CA SER A 82 13.52 23.51 4.65
C SER A 82 13.33 24.73 3.75
N LEU A 83 12.52 25.67 4.21
CA LEU A 83 12.30 26.99 3.60
C LEU A 83 13.47 27.96 3.91
N PHE A 84 14.63 27.45 4.30
CA PHE A 84 15.82 28.23 4.67
C PHE A 84 17.09 27.61 4.08
#